data_AF-A0A448DZI8-F1
#
_entry.id   AF-A0A448DZI8-F1
#
_cell.length_a   1.000
_cell.length_b   1.000
_cell.length_c   1.000
_cell.angle_alpha   90.00
_cell.angle_beta   90.00
_cell.angle_gamma   90.00
#
_symmetry.space_group_name_H-M   'P 1'
#
loop_
_entity.id
_entity.type
_entity.pdbx_description
1 polymer ?
#
loop_
_entity_poly.entity_id
_entity_poly.type
_entity_poly.pdbx_seq_one_letter_code
_entity_poly.pdbx_strand_id
1 'polypeptide(L)' 'MYTMRAEDSAPATRFRSDRVCRVNGELYFSTRENTLEGPYDSQVIDQEIQAYIARMQQQDSRR' A
#
# COMPACT_ATOMS: atom_id res chain seq x y z
N MET A 1 21.58 7.08 -4.95
CA MET A 1 21.70 6.66 -3.54
C MET A 1 20.34 6.12 -3.11
N TYR A 2 20.26 4.82 -2.86
CA TYR A 2 19.04 4.16 -2.39
C TYR A 2 18.76 4.61 -0.96
N THR A 3 17.57 5.16 -0.73
CA THR A 3 17.14 5.70 0.55
C THR A 3 16.90 4.57 1.55
N MET A 4 17.95 4.14 2.26
CA MET A 4 17.84 3.20 3.36
C MET A 4 17.78 4.00 4.66
N ARG A 5 16.71 3.85 5.46
CA ARG A 5 16.64 4.46 6.80
C ARG A 5 17.47 3.62 7.77
N ALA A 6 18.17 4.30 8.67
CA ALA A 6 19.22 3.73 9.53
C ALA A 6 18.73 2.76 10.63
N GLU A 7 17.46 2.33 10.62
CA GLU A 7 16.80 1.64 11.75
C GLU A 7 16.23 0.25 11.38
N ASP A 8 16.49 -0.27 10.18
CA ASP A 8 16.05 -1.62 9.83
C ASP A 8 17.14 -2.65 10.20
N SER A 9 16.93 -3.38 11.31
CA SER A 9 17.83 -4.45 11.80
C SER A 9 17.91 -5.68 10.88
N ALA A 10 17.08 -5.74 9.83
CA ALA A 10 17.11 -6.74 8.78
C ALA A 10 16.53 -6.13 7.49
N PRO A 11 16.94 -6.58 6.29
CA PRO A 11 16.31 -6.16 5.04
C PRO A 11 14.83 -6.55 5.07
N ALA A 12 13.98 -5.58 5.32
CA ALA A 12 12.54 -5.72 5.34
C ALA A 12 11.93 -4.70 4.37
N THR A 13 11.04 -5.16 3.51
CA THR A 13 10.28 -4.27 2.62
C THR A 13 9.23 -3.54 3.46
N ARG A 14 9.60 -2.40 4.07
CA ARG A 14 8.65 -1.47 4.69
C ARG A 14 7.92 -0.70 3.58
N PHE A 15 6.70 -1.12 3.27
CA PHE A 15 5.80 -0.30 2.46
C PHE A 15 5.32 0.87 3.33
N ARG A 16 5.53 2.12 2.89
CA ARG A 16 4.93 3.28 3.56
C ARG A 16 3.42 3.10 3.58
N SER A 17 2.84 3.08 4.77
CA SER A 17 1.40 2.91 5.01
C SER A 17 0.57 4.13 4.61
N ASP A 18 1.22 5.23 4.24
CA ASP A 18 0.62 6.51 3.83
C ASP A 18 -0.07 6.45 2.44
N ARG A 19 -0.60 5.28 2.06
CA ARG A 19 -1.14 5.03 0.72
C ARG A 19 -2.52 5.61 0.51
N VAL A 20 -3.21 6.12 1.53
CA VAL A 20 -4.57 6.69 1.38
C VAL A 20 -4.51 8.18 1.05
N CYS A 21 -5.16 8.59 -0.03
CA CYS A 21 -5.31 9.99 -0.41
C CYS A 21 -6.79 10.33 -0.66
N ARG A 22 -7.14 11.61 -0.48
CA ARG A 22 -8.45 12.14 -0.87
C ARG A 22 -8.31 12.93 -2.16
N VAL A 23 -9.08 12.55 -3.18
CA VAL A 23 -9.18 13.29 -4.44
C VAL A 23 -10.63 13.72 -4.59
N ASN A 24 -10.89 15.03 -4.63
CA ASN A 24 -12.24 15.61 -4.75
C ASN A 24 -13.24 15.15 -3.67
N GLY A 25 -12.76 14.81 -2.48
CA GLY A 25 -13.59 14.33 -1.36
C GLY A 25 -13.77 12.81 -1.33
N GLU A 26 -13.33 12.11 -2.36
CA GLU A 26 -13.37 10.65 -2.45
C GLU A 26 -12.05 10.04 -2.00
N LEU A 27 -12.10 8.87 -1.35
CA LEU A 27 -10.91 8.20 -0.83
C LEU A 27 -10.36 7.21 -1.85
N TYR A 28 -9.05 7.28 -2.06
CA TYR A 28 -8.29 6.38 -2.92
C TYR A 28 -7.11 5.83 -2.13
N PHE A 29 -6.59 4.69 -2.57
CA PHE A 29 -5.27 4.25 -2.12
C PHE A 29 -4.30 4.05 -3.28
N SER A 30 -3.02 4.29 -3.04
CA SER A 30 -1.95 4.08 -4.02
C SER A 30 -1.35 2.68 -3.93
N THR A 31 -1.24 2.01 -5.07
CA THR A 31 -0.63 0.68 -5.21
C THR A 31 0.90 0.78 -5.27
N ARG A 32 1.61 -0.36 -5.29
CA ARG A 32 3.08 -0.36 -5.48
C ARG A 32 3.48 0.15 -6.87
N GLU A 33 2.59 0.04 -7.85
CA GLU A 33 2.72 0.53 -9.22
C GLU A 33 2.40 2.03 -9.35
N ASN A 34 2.11 2.71 -8.24
CA ASN A 34 1.75 4.13 -8.19
C ASN A 34 0.43 4.45 -8.93
N THR A 35 -0.45 3.45 -9.08
CA THR A 35 -1.83 3.62 -9.52
C THR A 35 -2.72 3.96 -8.33
N LEU A 36 -3.76 4.77 -8.57
CA LEU A 36 -4.80 5.05 -7.60
C LEU A 36 -5.95 4.06 -7.81
N GLU A 37 -6.23 3.27 -6.79
CA GLU A 37 -7.38 2.39 -6.70
C GLU A 37 -8.48 3.08 -5.89
N GLY A 38 -9.73 3.01 -6.37
CA GLY A 38 -10.88 3.66 -5.77
C GLY A 38 -11.81 4.28 -6.83
N PRO A 39 -12.83 5.06 -6.41
CA PRO A 39 -13.04 5.58 -5.05
C PRO A 39 -13.63 4.55 -4.07
N TYR A 40 -13.29 4.68 -2.80
CA TYR A 40 -13.78 3.84 -1.70
C TYR A 40 -14.45 4.66 -0.61
N ASP A 41 -15.37 4.03 0.12
CA ASP A 41 -15.89 4.59 1.36
C ASP A 41 -14.87 4.49 2.49
N SER A 42 -14.92 5.45 3.42
CA SER A 42 -14.04 5.48 4.59
C SER A 42 -14.10 4.23 5.48
N GLN A 43 -15.22 3.50 5.44
CA GLN A 43 -15.43 2.29 6.23
C GLN A 43 -14.84 1.04 5.57
N VAL A 44 -14.67 1.03 4.23
CA VAL A 44 -14.26 -0.14 3.46
C VAL A 44 -12.82 -0.04 2.96
N ILE A 45 -12.26 1.17 2.88
CA ILE A 45 -10.92 1.39 2.32
C ILE A 45 -9.83 0.59 3.02
N ASP A 46 -9.88 0.47 4.35
CA ASP A 46 -8.92 -0.35 5.10
C ASP A 46 -9.01 -1.83 4.72
N GLN A 47 -10.22 -2.35 4.50
CA GLN A 47 -10.44 -3.75 4.10
C GLN A 47 -9.91 -4.00 2.68
N GLU A 48 -10.15 -3.06 1.76
CA GLU A 48 -9.65 -3.13 0.38
C GLU A 48 -8.13 -3.06 0.32
N ILE A 49 -7.50 -2.21 1.14
CA ILE A 49 -6.04 -2.16 1.28
C ILE A 49 -5.49 -3.49 1.78
N GLN A 50 -6.10 -4.08 2.81
CA GLN A 50 -5.67 -5.39 3.32
C GLN A 50 -5.84 -6.49 2.27
N ALA A 51 -6.94 -6.48 1.52
CA ALA A 51 -7.17 -7.44 0.43
C ALA A 51 -6.11 -7.29 -0.68
N TYR A 52 -5.76 -6.07 -1.07
CA TYR A 52 -4.69 -5.79 -2.02
C TYR A 52 -3.33 -6.28 -1.50
N ILE A 53 -2.98 -5.99 -0.25
CA ILE A 53 -1.72 -6.45 0.37
C ILE A 53 -1.66 -7.99 0.37
N ALA A 54 -2.74 -8.66 0.79
CA ALA A 54 -2.80 -10.11 0.82
C ALA A 54 -2.60 -10.74 -0.57
N ARG A 55 -3.24 -10.19 -1.61
CA ARG A 55 -3.03 -10.62 -3.00
C ARG A 55 -1.57 -10.44 -3.44
N MET A 56 -0.96 -9.32 -3.06
CA MET A 56 0.43 -9.04 -3.43
C MET A 56 1.43 -9.93 -2.71
N GLN A 57 1.22 -10.23 -1.43
CA GLN A 57 2.03 -11.18 -0.68
C GLN A 57 1.94 -12.60 -1.27
N GLN A 58 0.75 -13.04 -1.68
CA GLN A 58 0.58 -14.33 -2.35
C GLN A 58 1.27 -14.40 -3.72
N GLN A 59 1.33 -13.29 -4.46
CA GLN A 59 2.03 -13.23 -5.73
C GLN A 59 3.56 -13.20 -5.55
N ASP A 60 4.05 -12.50 -4.52
CA ASP A 60 5.48 -12.39 -4.22
C ASP A 60 6.06 -13.71 -3.68
N SER A 61 5.32 -14.40 -2.80
CA SER A 61 5.70 -15.71 -2.26
C SER A 61 5.71 -16.87 -3.27
N ARG A 62 5.13 -16.66 -4.46
CA ARG A 62 5.16 -17.63 -5.58
C ARG A 62 6.39 -17.47 -6.48
N ARG A 63 7.29 -16.52 -6.19
CA ARG A 63 8.45 -16.17 -6.99
C ARG A 63 9.75 -16.62 -6.33
#